data_AF-A0AA95SAG6-F1
#
_entry.id   AF-A0AA95SAG6-F1
#
_cell.length_a   1.000
_cell.length_b   1.000
_cell.length_c   1.000
_cell.angle_alpha   90.00
_cell.angle_beta   90.00
_cell.angle_gamma   90.00
#
_symmetry.space_group_name_H-M   'P 1'
#
loop_
_entity.id
_entity.type
_entity.pdbx_description
1 polymer ?
#
loop_
_entity_poly.entity_id
_entity_poly.type
_entity_poly.pdbx_seq_one_letter_code
_entity_poly.pdbx_strand_id
1 'polypeptide(L)' 'MRTDKLIFMGVMAGIYSFLLDGYEQDYGLNSILSGCILTVLTIITGYLLHKFGRNKKS' A
#
# COMPACT_ATOMS: atom_id res chain seq x y z
N MET A 1 12.07 -0.40 -15.09
CA MET A 1 10.84 -0.53 -14.30
C MET A 1 9.94 0.63 -14.69
N ARG A 2 8.76 0.35 -15.23
CA ARG A 2 7.95 1.38 -15.87
C ARG A 2 7.41 2.37 -14.83
N THR A 3 7.56 3.67 -15.08
CA THR A 3 7.24 4.79 -14.19
C THR A 3 5.80 4.76 -13.69
N ASP A 4 4.89 4.20 -14.51
CA ASP A 4 3.50 3.87 -14.16
C ASP A 4 3.37 3.04 -12.87
N LYS A 5 4.27 2.08 -12.61
CA LYS A 5 4.23 1.31 -11.34
C LYS A 5 4.60 2.14 -10.12
N LEU A 6 5.54 3.08 -10.26
CA LEU A 6 5.97 3.94 -9.15
C LEU A 6 4.88 4.94 -8.78
N ILE A 7 4.21 5.52 -9.79
CA ILE A 7 3.08 6.43 -9.59
C ILE A 7 1.93 5.68 -8.91
N PHE A 8 1.60 4.46 -9.37
CA PHE A 8 0.55 3.65 -8.77
C PHE A 8 0.87 3.26 -7.32
N MET A 9 2.13 2.93 -7.03
CA MET A 9 2.58 2.59 -5.68
C MET A 9 2.53 3.80 -4.75
N GLY A 10 2.89 5.00 -5.23
CA GLY A 10 2.78 6.25 -4.48
C GLY A 10 1.34 6.64 -4.16
N VAL A 11 0.43 6.52 -5.14
CA VAL A 11 -1.01 6.79 -4.94
C VAL A 11 -1.59 5.80 -3.93
N MET A 12 -1.26 4.51 -4.04
CA MET A 12 -1.72 3.49 -3.08
C MET A 12 -1.19 3.75 -1.67
N ALA A 13 0.10 4.09 -1.52
CA ALA A 13 0.68 4.43 -0.23
C ALA A 13 -0.03 5.64 0.42
N GLY A 14 -0.38 6.66 -0.36
CA GLY A 14 -1.13 7.82 0.10
C GLY A 14 -2.54 7.47 0.57
N ILE A 15 -3.29 6.68 -0.20
CA ILE A 15 -4.65 6.23 0.17
C ILE A 15 -4.60 5.39 1.44
N TYR A 16 -3.65 4.47 1.54
CA TYR A 16 -3.51 3.64 2.72
C TYR A 16 -3.14 4.47 3.96
N SER A 17 -2.29 5.49 3.82
CA SER A 17 -1.93 6.38 4.92
C SER A 17 -3.14 7.19 5.40
N PHE A 18 -3.96 7.68 4.47
CA PHE A 18 -5.17 8.44 4.79
C PHE A 18 -6.24 7.58 5.48
N LEU A 19 -6.44 6.34 5.00
CA LEU A 19 -7.36 5.41 5.64
C LEU A 19 -6.90 5.07 7.07
N LEU A 20 -5.62 4.79 7.25
CA LEU A 20 -5.08 4.42 8.57
C LEU A 20 -5.11 5.56 9.58
N ASP A 21 -4.84 6.79 9.15
CA ASP A 21 -4.98 7.98 9.99
C ASP A 21 -6.44 8.13 10.48
N GLY A 22 -7.41 7.89 9.59
CA GLY A 22 -8.83 7.81 9.95
C GLY A 22 -9.13 6.67 10.93
N TYR A 23 -8.57 5.48 10.73
CA TYR A 23 -8.75 4.34 11.65
C TYR A 23 -8.10 4.55 13.02
N GLU A 24 -6.95 5.24 13.10
CA GLU A 24 -6.35 5.66 14.37
C GLU A 24 -7.28 6.59 15.14
N GLN A 25 -7.88 7.55 14.44
CA GLN A 25 -8.77 8.54 15.03
C GLN A 25 -10.12 7.93 15.47
N ASP A 26 -10.70 7.04 14.68
CA ASP A 26 -12.04 6.46 14.95
C ASP A 26 -12.00 5.32 16.00
N TYR A 27 -10.97 4.48 15.98
CA TYR A 27 -10.89 3.28 16.84
C TYR A 27 -9.89 3.40 18.00
N GLY A 28 -9.16 4.52 18.11
CA GLY A 28 -8.10 4.68 19.12
C GLY A 28 -6.98 3.65 18.94
N LEU A 29 -6.76 3.21 17.69
CA LEU A 29 -5.75 2.22 17.36
C LEU A 29 -4.36 2.81 17.56
N ASN A 30 -3.46 2.01 18.14
CA ASN A 30 -2.08 2.42 18.41
C ASN A 30 -1.36 2.72 17.09
N SER A 31 -0.73 3.90 16.93
CA SER A 31 -0.08 4.34 15.68
C SER A 31 0.95 3.35 15.14
N ILE A 32 1.51 2.52 16.02
CA ILE A 32 2.43 1.44 15.67
C ILE A 32 1.72 0.33 14.88
N LEU A 33 0.49 -0.03 15.27
CA LEU A 33 -0.30 -1.07 14.60
C LEU A 33 -0.74 -0.59 13.22
N SER A 34 -1.15 0.67 13.14
CA SER A 34 -1.43 1.39 11.90
C SER A 34 -0.21 1.32 10.96
N GLY A 35 0.95 1.84 11.35
CA GLY A 35 2.17 1.76 10.52
C GLY A 35 2.56 0.34 10.07
N CYS A 36 2.36 -0.67 10.93
CA CYS A 36 2.55 -2.08 10.57
C CYS A 36 1.61 -2.55 9.46
N ILE A 37 0.31 -2.24 9.56
CA ILE A 37 -0.69 -2.58 8.55
C ILE A 37 -0.34 -1.89 7.22
N LEU A 38 0.04 -0.61 7.25
CA LEU A 38 0.46 0.15 6.08
C LEU A 38 1.63 -0.53 5.35
N THR A 39 2.64 -0.94 6.12
CA THR A 39 3.85 -1.56 5.60
C THR A 39 3.52 -2.91 4.95
N VAL A 40 2.70 -3.73 5.63
CA VAL A 40 2.26 -5.03 5.11
C VAL A 40 1.43 -4.86 3.82
N LEU A 41 0.46 -3.93 3.81
CA LEU A 41 -0.35 -3.65 2.62
C LEU A 41 0.49 -3.13 1.45
N THR A 42 1.46 -2.26 1.73
CA THR A 42 2.35 -1.70 0.71
C THR A 42 3.25 -2.77 0.10
N ILE A 43 3.81 -3.67 0.94
CA ILE A 43 4.61 -4.82 0.47
C ILE A 43 3.75 -5.79 -0.34
N ILE A 44 2.55 -6.14 0.15
CA ILE A 44 1.63 -7.02 -0.57
C ILE A 44 1.25 -6.40 -1.93
N THR A 45 0.90 -5.11 -1.95
CA THR A 45 0.53 -4.40 -3.18
C THR A 45 1.70 -4.36 -4.15
N GLY A 46 2.91 -4.04 -3.69
CA GLY A 46 4.12 -4.07 -4.51
C GLY A 46 4.42 -5.47 -5.07
N TYR A 47 4.27 -6.51 -4.24
CA TYR A 47 4.44 -7.91 -4.66
C TYR A 47 3.38 -8.34 -5.67
N LEU A 48 2.12 -7.99 -5.45
CA LEU A 48 1.00 -8.32 -6.32
C LEU A 48 1.13 -7.60 -7.67
N LEU A 49 1.55 -6.33 -7.67
CA LEU A 49 1.84 -5.56 -8.88
C LEU A 49 3.06 -6.12 -9.63
N HIS A 50 4.08 -6.61 -8.92
CA HIS A 50 5.21 -7.32 -9.50
C HIS A 50 4.77 -8.65 -10.16
N LYS A 51 3.93 -9.44 -9.47
CA LYS A 51 3.37 -10.71 -9.96
C LYS A 51 2.44 -10.52 -11.16
N PHE A 52 1.52 -9.55 -11.12
CA PHE A 52 0.64 -9.21 -12.25
C PHE A 52 1.42 -8.65 -13.44
N GLY A 53 2.46 -7.85 -13.20
CA GLY A 53 3.34 -7.35 -14.26
C GLY A 53 4.13 -8.46 -14.96
N ARG A 54 4.39 -9.60 -14.30
CA ARG A 54 4.99 -10.79 -14.92
C ARG A 54 4.01 -11.58 -15.78
N ASN A 55 2.73 -11.66 -15.40
CA ASN A 55 1.72 -12.42 -16.15
C ASN A 55 1.23 -11.73 -17.44
N LYS A 56 1.52 -10.45 -17.65
CA LYS A 56 1.19 -9.75 -18.91
C LYS A 56 2.22 -9.98 -20.04
N LYS A 57 3.17 -10.87 -19.81
CA LYS A 57 4.17 -11.30 -20.80
C LYS A 57 4.06 -12.81 -20.99
N SER A 58 2.87 -13.27 -21.41
CA SER A 58 2.67 -14.58 -22.02
C SER A 58 1.65 -14.46 -23.12
#